data_AF-A0A822IQ34-F1
#
_entry.id   AF-A0A822IQ34-F1
#
_cell.length_a   1.000
_cell.length_b   1.000
_cell.length_c   1.000
_cell.angle_alpha   90.00
_cell.angle_beta   90.00
_cell.angle_gamma   90.00
#
_symmetry.space_group_name_H-M   'P 1'
#
loop_
_entity.id
_entity.type
_entity.pdbx_description
1 polymer ?
#
loop_
_entity_poly.entity_id
_entity_poly.type
_entity_poly.pdbx_seq_one_letter_code
_entity_poly.pdbx_strand_id
1 'polypeptide(L)'
;MVNVSRKWIKENVEQLSAFGNQITLDNFEEYVKGQKSLSTNLTRRGIELVEGHAHKKKFLISIPGAGWADCWGYYPDWMNNEENDYSHFY
;
A
#
# COMPACT_ATOMS: atom_id res chain seq x y z
N MET A 1 -9.16 9.80 8.57
CA MET A 1 -8.26 8.63 8.63
C MET A 1 -9.12 7.39 8.52
N VAL A 2 -8.73 6.45 7.66
CA VAL A 2 -9.47 5.21 7.41
C VAL A 2 -8.68 4.05 8.02
N ASN A 3 -9.38 3.05 8.52
CA ASN A 3 -8.76 1.83 9.02
C ASN A 3 -8.80 0.77 7.92
N VAL A 4 -7.67 0.12 7.68
CA VAL A 4 -7.54 -0.99 6.72
C VAL A 4 -7.27 -2.29 7.47
N SER A 5 -7.72 -3.41 6.90
CA SER A 5 -7.46 -4.72 7.48
C SER A 5 -6.06 -5.20 7.12
N ARG A 6 -5.54 -6.17 7.89
CA ARG A 6 -4.26 -6.84 7.56
C ARG A 6 -4.29 -7.51 6.19
N LYS A 7 -5.43 -8.11 5.84
CA LYS A 7 -5.65 -8.74 4.54
C LYS A 7 -5.57 -7.72 3.41
N TRP A 8 -6.24 -6.58 3.58
CA TRP A 8 -6.21 -5.50 2.60
C TRP A 8 -4.80 -5.01 2.31
N ILE A 9 -3.96 -4.85 3.35
CA ILE A 9 -2.57 -4.43 3.17
C ILE A 9 -1.81 -5.44 2.31
N LYS A 10 -1.90 -6.74 2.60
CA LYS A 10 -1.22 -7.77 1.79
C LYS A 10 -1.69 -7.83 0.34
N GLU A 11 -2.96 -7.57 0.10
CA GLU A 11 -3.56 -7.65 -1.24
C GLU A 11 -3.29 -6.39 -2.09
N ASN A 12 -3.13 -5.23 -1.44
CA ASN A 12 -3.13 -3.94 -2.13
C ASN A 12 -1.87 -3.11 -1.88
N VAL A 13 -0.82 -3.65 -1.24
CA VAL A 13 0.45 -2.96 -0.99
C VAL A 13 1.58 -3.76 -1.59
N GLU A 14 2.38 -3.12 -2.45
CA GLU A 14 3.57 -3.70 -3.07
C GLU A 14 4.78 -3.60 -2.15
N GLN A 15 4.91 -2.49 -1.43
CA GLN A 15 6.05 -2.24 -0.57
C GLN A 15 5.61 -1.59 0.72
N LEU A 16 6.14 -2.10 1.83
CA LEU A 16 6.00 -1.55 3.17
C LEU A 16 7.39 -1.39 3.75
N SER A 17 7.66 -0.22 4.35
CA SER A 17 8.88 0.03 5.11
C SER A 17 8.55 0.82 6.37
N ALA A 18 8.95 0.29 7.52
CA ALA A 18 8.95 1.01 8.79
C ALA A 18 10.29 0.84 9.50
N PHE A 19 10.64 1.78 10.38
CA PHE A 19 11.84 1.71 11.22
C PHE A 19 13.14 1.46 10.40
N GLY A 20 13.28 2.14 9.26
CA GLY A 20 14.46 1.99 8.40
C GLY A 20 14.58 0.60 7.76
N ASN A 21 13.50 0.09 7.15
CA ASN A 21 13.38 -1.26 6.56
C ASN A 21 13.47 -2.44 7.56
N GLN A 22 13.32 -2.20 8.86
CA GLN A 22 13.19 -3.33 9.81
C GLN A 22 11.83 -4.03 9.70
N ILE A 23 10.78 -3.28 9.37
CA ILE A 23 9.45 -3.85 9.11
C ILE A 23 9.17 -3.77 7.62
N THR A 24 8.99 -4.91 6.99
CA THR A 24 8.67 -5.11 5.57
C THR A 24 7.36 -5.88 5.44
N LEU A 25 6.82 -6.03 4.22
CA LEU A 25 5.61 -6.85 4.02
C LEU A 25 5.79 -8.30 4.47
N ASP A 26 7.00 -8.86 4.32
CA ASP A 26 7.29 -10.24 4.70
C ASP A 26 7.16 -10.49 6.21
N ASN A 27 7.68 -9.59 7.04
CA ASN A 27 7.65 -9.73 8.49
C ASN A 27 6.53 -8.94 9.17
N PHE A 28 5.76 -8.15 8.40
CA PHE A 28 4.69 -7.30 8.88
C PHE A 28 3.72 -8.03 9.82
N GLU A 29 3.35 -9.27 9.50
CA GLU A 29 2.41 -10.03 10.32
C GLU A 29 2.89 -10.33 11.73
N GLU A 30 4.20 -10.41 11.95
CA GLU A 30 4.77 -10.64 13.27
C GLU A 30 4.53 -9.44 14.18
N TYR A 31 4.59 -8.23 13.63
CA TYR A 31 4.40 -6.97 14.36
C TYR A 31 2.94 -6.62 14.61
N VAL A 32 2.04 -7.03 13.71
CA VAL A 32 0.61 -6.71 13.81
C VAL A 32 -0.23 -7.88 14.32
N LYS A 33 0.42 -8.92 14.88
CA LYS A 33 -0.22 -10.11 15.45
C LYS A 33 -1.10 -9.73 16.64
N GLY A 34 -2.39 -9.56 16.38
CA GLY A 34 -3.39 -9.14 17.38
C GLY A 34 -4.18 -7.90 16.98
N GLN A 35 -3.70 -7.12 15.99
CA GLN A 35 -4.46 -6.01 15.45
C GLN A 35 -5.41 -6.48 14.35
N LYS A 36 -6.70 -6.16 14.48
CA LYS A 36 -7.69 -6.45 13.42
C LYS A 36 -7.57 -5.47 12.25
N SER A 37 -7.24 -4.22 12.56
CA SER A 37 -7.15 -3.13 11.60
C SER A 37 -6.08 -2.13 11.99
N LEU A 38 -5.53 -1.43 11.01
CA LEU A 38 -4.50 -0.42 11.19
C LEU A 38 -4.96 0.89 10.58
N SER A 39 -4.63 1.99 11.24
CA SER A 39 -5.00 3.32 10.78
C SER A 39 -4.08 3.77 9.65
N THR A 40 -4.64 4.42 8.64
CA THR A 40 -3.88 4.99 7.52
C THR A 40 -4.18 6.47 7.37
N ASN A 41 -3.25 7.19 6.73
CA ASN A 41 -3.47 8.58 6.34
C ASN A 41 -4.33 8.72 5.07
N LEU A 42 -4.80 7.62 4.48
CA LEU A 42 -5.64 7.66 3.29
C LEU A 42 -7.03 8.21 3.62
N THR A 43 -7.60 8.89 2.63
CA THR A 43 -9.03 9.21 2.58
C THR A 43 -9.79 8.03 1.98
N ARG A 44 -11.12 8.01 2.09
CA ARG A 44 -11.97 6.97 1.49
C ARG A 44 -11.72 6.81 -0.02
N ARG A 45 -11.65 7.93 -0.75
CA ARG A 45 -11.27 7.97 -2.17
C ARG A 45 -9.85 7.43 -2.41
N GLY A 46 -8.94 7.63 -1.46
CA GLY A 46 -7.59 7.08 -1.53
C GLY A 46 -7.56 5.55 -1.46
N ILE A 47 -8.42 4.94 -0.65
CA ILE A 47 -8.58 3.49 -0.57
C ILE A 47 -9.11 2.94 -1.90
N GLU A 48 -10.17 3.54 -2.44
CA GLU A 48 -10.77 3.12 -3.71
C GLU A 48 -9.76 3.19 -4.88
N LEU A 49 -8.87 4.18 -4.89
CA LEU A 49 -7.81 4.28 -5.90
C LEU A 49 -6.74 3.20 -5.77
N VAL A 50 -6.41 2.80 -4.54
CA VAL A 50 -5.44 1.73 -4.27
C VAL A 50 -6.04 0.37 -4.59
N GLU A 51 -7.30 0.13 -4.23
CA GLU A 51 -8.04 -1.10 -4.57
C GLU A 51 -8.30 -1.24 -6.07
N GLY A 52 -8.58 -0.12 -6.75
CA GLY A 52 -8.75 -0.09 -8.20
C GLY A 52 -7.44 -0.18 -8.97
N HIS A 53 -6.29 -0.30 -8.28
CA HIS A 53 -4.95 -0.23 -8.86
C HIS A 53 -4.77 0.97 -9.81
N ALA A 54 -5.47 2.08 -9.56
CA ALA A 54 -5.56 3.18 -10.51
C ALA A 54 -4.28 4.01 -10.58
N HIS A 55 -3.48 4.04 -9.50
CA HIS A 55 -2.20 4.77 -9.44
C HIS A 55 -1.26 4.19 -8.37
N LYS A 56 0.06 4.20 -8.63
CA LYS A 56 1.10 3.92 -7.64
C LYS A 56 1.19 5.04 -6.60
N LYS A 57 0.38 4.94 -5.54
CA LYS A 57 0.27 5.97 -4.50
C LYS A 57 1.07 5.62 -3.25
N LYS A 58 1.90 6.56 -2.79
CA LYS A 58 2.55 6.49 -1.48
C LYS A 58 1.60 6.94 -0.37
N PHE A 59 1.52 6.17 0.71
CA PHE A 59 0.73 6.49 1.89
C PHE A 59 1.38 5.99 3.17
N LEU A 60 0.82 6.38 4.32
CA LEU A 60 1.33 5.99 5.62
C LEU A 60 0.33 5.10 6.35
N ILE A 61 0.81 4.03 6.95
CA ILE A 61 0.04 3.19 7.88
C ILE A 61 0.66 3.27 9.28
N SER A 62 -0.17 3.29 10.31
CA SER A 62 0.29 3.28 11.69
C SER A 62 0.45 1.84 12.15
N ILE A 63 1.69 1.45 12.46
CA ILE A 63 2.06 0.15 13.02
C ILE A 63 2.28 0.33 14.53
N PRO A 64 1.58 -0.44 15.39
CA PRO A 64 1.78 -0.38 16.84
C PRO A 64 3.23 -0.67 17.21
N GLY A 65 3.80 0.12 18.12
CA GLY A 65 5.20 0.00 18.54
C GLY A 65 6.22 0.56 17.54
N ALA A 66 5.85 0.72 16.27
CA ALA A 66 6.73 1.21 15.20
C ALA A 66 6.34 2.58 14.62
N GLY A 67 5.17 3.12 14.95
CA GLY A 67 4.74 4.43 14.44
C GLY A 67 4.27 4.38 12.99
N TRP A 68 4.54 5.42 12.21
CA TRP A 68 4.10 5.48 10.82
C TRP A 68 5.09 4.76 9.89
N ALA A 69 4.56 3.85 9.08
CA ALA A 69 5.29 3.11 8.06
C ALA A 69 4.92 3.65 6.67
N ASP A 70 5.93 3.78 5.81
CA ASP A 70 5.77 4.13 4.41
C ASP A 70 5.25 2.92 3.63
N CYS A 71 4.15 3.10 2.91
CA CYS A 71 3.53 2.08 2.07
C CYS A 71 3.32 2.57 0.65
N TRP A 72 3.46 1.65 -0.30
CA TRP A 72 3.17 1.87 -1.71
C TRP A 72 2.05 0.93 -2.14
N GLY A 73 0.98 1.49 -2.70
CA GLY A 73 -0.11 0.69 -3.27
C GLY A 73 0.39 -0.24 -4.37
N TYR A 74 -0.17 -1.46 -4.41
CA TYR A 74 0.13 -2.44 -5.45
C TYR A 74 -0.34 -1.92 -6.81
N TYR A 75 0.56 -1.97 -7.79
CA TYR A 75 0.29 -1.55 -9.15
C TYR A 75 0.88 -2.62 -10.07
N PRO A 76 0.06 -3.50 -10.64
CA PRO A 76 0.58 -4.64 -11.37
C PRO A 76 1.29 -4.19 -12.66
N ASP A 77 2.40 -4.87 -13.01
CA ASP A 77 3.27 -4.49 -14.12
C ASP A 77 2.56 -4.40 -15.49
N TRP A 78 1.46 -5.13 -15.68
CA TRP A 78 0.67 -5.04 -16.91
C TRP A 78 -0.08 -3.72 -17.07
N MET A 79 -0.38 -2.99 -15.98
CA MET A 79 -0.94 -1.63 -16.02
C MET A 79 0.15 -0.55 -16.20
N ASN A 80 1.42 -0.86 -15.98
CA ASN A 80 2.53 0.07 -16.31
C ASN A 80 2.75 0.19 -17.83
N ASN A 81 2.25 -0.76 -18.62
CA ASN A 81 2.36 -0.73 -20.07
C ASN A 81 1.29 0.13 -20.76
N GLU A 82 0.18 0.47 -20.08
CA GLU A 82 -0.86 1.32 -20.70
C GLU A 82 -0.50 2.82 -20.77
N GLU A 83 0.58 3.27 -20.10
CA GLU A 83 1.12 4.63 -20.27
C GLU A 83 2.21 4.73 -21.37
N ASN A 84 2.55 3.64 -22.06
CA ASN A 84 3.53 3.64 -23.16
C ASN A 84 2.94 3.33 -24.55
N ASP A 85 1.62 3.42 -24.74
CA ASP A 85 0.99 3.30 -26.06
C ASP A 85 0.40 4.64 -26.55
N TYR A 86 1.20 5.70 -26.41
CA TYR A 86 0.98 6.92 -27.19
C TYR A 86 2.24 7.23 -27.99
N SER A 87 2.08 7.14 -29.31
CA SER A 87 2.97 7.59 -30.39
C SER A 87 4.07 6.63 -30.89
N HIS A 88 3.70 5.76 -31.83
CA HIS A 88 3.98 6.05 -33.24
C HIS A 88 2.99 5.31 -34.17
N PHE A 89 1.83 5.95 -34.31
CA PHE A 89 1.00 5.84 -35.51
C PHE A 89 1.76 6.42 -36.72
N TYR A 90 1.68 5.68 -37.83
CA TYR A 90 1.95 6.05 -39.23
C TYR A 90 3.40 6.32 -39.68
#